data_AF-A0A2V7VGZ5-F1
#
_entry.id   AF-A0A2V7VGZ5-F1
#
_cell.length_a   1.000
_cell.length_b   1.000
_cell.length_c   1.000
_cell.angle_alpha   90.00
_cell.angle_beta   90.00
_cell.angle_gamma   90.00
#
_symmetry.space_group_name_H-M   'P 1'
#
loop_
_entity.id
_entity.type
_entity.pdbx_description
1 polymer ?
#
loop_
_entity_poly.entity_id
_entity_poly.type
_entity_poly.pdbx_seq_one_letter_code
_entity_poly.pdbx_strand_id
1 'polypeptide(L)'
;MTSSSRRRDLIIGLLGVASVGAFLPKLLWRESPLYRDILTEEVLVYAGGIVKLVFLFLSGLFALRSARRLGQGNPARRPWALLGGGFLSFFLGQAILGFHVMVLREPSPFPSWGDVFFVAAYPLLIGALVEFIRAYRAVGLEVGTVAEHARLALAAVAILGVVAFMLLRPILASPAPALERYLNAAYPTLDFALLVPIMVLIRITSRFQGGRVAFVWAMLLTGCVCLCAGDIAFAYFSTMGKQGLDPLADVLFVLAYLFIARGTMAQHELLTS
;
A
#
# COMPACT_ATOMS: atom_id res chain seq x y z
N MET A 1 -15.21 18.11 13.28
CA MET A 1 -14.82 16.77 13.77
C MET A 1 -15.52 16.54 15.10
N THR A 2 -16.21 15.41 15.25
CA THR A 2 -16.79 15.02 16.53
C THR A 2 -15.69 14.54 17.48
N SER A 3 -15.90 14.59 18.79
CA SER A 3 -14.92 14.09 19.79
C SER A 3 -14.55 12.62 19.55
N SER A 4 -15.51 11.83 19.06
CA SER A 4 -15.35 10.41 18.69
C SER A 4 -14.40 10.21 17.50
N SER A 5 -14.49 11.03 16.44
CA SER A 5 -13.60 10.89 15.28
C SER A 5 -12.15 11.22 15.64
N ARG A 6 -11.94 12.27 16.45
CA ARG A 6 -10.61 12.65 16.94
C ARG A 6 -9.97 11.56 17.80
N ARG A 7 -10.74 10.89 18.68
CA ARG A 7 -10.24 9.80 19.51
C ARG A 7 -9.80 8.60 18.66
N ARG A 8 -10.61 8.21 17.67
CA ARG A 8 -10.28 7.11 16.75
C ARG A 8 -8.99 7.40 15.97
N ASP A 9 -8.85 8.61 15.46
CA ASP A 9 -7.68 9.04 14.69
C ASP A 9 -6.40 8.98 15.53
N LEU A 10 -6.48 9.41 16.78
CA LEU A 10 -5.38 9.31 17.74
C LEU A 10 -4.99 7.85 17.99
N ILE A 11 -5.95 6.95 18.20
CA ILE A 11 -5.67 5.53 18.44
C ILE A 11 -4.97 4.90 17.24
N ILE A 12 -5.46 5.14 16.02
CA ILE A 12 -4.86 4.61 14.79
C ILE A 12 -3.44 5.15 14.59
N GLY A 13 -3.24 6.45 14.83
CA GLY A 13 -1.92 7.07 14.77
C GLY A 13 -0.95 6.47 15.78
N LEU A 14 -1.39 6.30 17.04
CA LEU A 14 -0.58 5.69 18.10
C LEU A 14 -0.22 4.24 17.79
N LEU A 15 -1.16 3.45 17.27
CA LEU A 15 -0.88 2.07 16.83
C LEU A 15 0.18 2.04 15.73
N GLY A 16 0.05 2.91 14.72
CA GLY A 16 1.04 3.03 13.65
C GLY A 16 2.42 3.43 14.16
N VAL A 17 2.51 4.46 15.02
CA VAL A 17 3.76 4.91 15.62
C VAL A 17 4.39 3.83 16.50
N ALA A 18 3.60 3.13 17.31
CA ALA A 18 4.07 2.03 18.15
C ALA A 18 4.64 0.89 17.31
N SER A 19 3.96 0.49 16.22
CA SER A 19 4.46 -0.53 15.30
C SER A 19 5.76 -0.10 14.62
N VAL A 20 5.84 1.11 14.09
CA VAL A 20 7.09 1.63 13.50
C VAL A 20 8.20 1.69 14.54
N GLY A 21 7.90 2.14 15.75
CA GLY A 21 8.83 2.17 16.89
C GLY A 21 9.29 0.79 17.34
N ALA A 22 8.52 -0.27 17.06
CA ALA A 22 8.93 -1.64 17.33
C ALA A 22 9.86 -2.20 16.24
N PHE A 23 9.57 -1.95 14.96
CA PHE A 23 10.36 -2.50 13.85
C PHE A 23 11.62 -1.69 13.51
N LEU A 24 11.55 -0.36 13.54
CA LEU A 24 12.64 0.50 13.06
C LEU A 24 13.94 0.34 13.87
N PRO A 25 13.92 0.33 15.22
CA PRO A 25 15.14 0.12 16.00
C PRO A 25 15.73 -1.28 15.83
N LYS A 26 14.93 -2.28 15.42
CA LYS A 26 15.41 -3.64 15.10
C LYS A 26 16.45 -3.59 13.99
N LEU A 27 16.41 -2.62 13.08
CA LEU A 27 17.40 -2.52 12.00
C LEU A 27 18.83 -2.34 12.52
N LEU A 28 19.00 -1.65 13.65
CA LEU A 28 20.30 -1.30 14.23
C LEU A 28 20.69 -2.20 15.42
N TRP A 29 19.71 -2.62 16.23
CA TRP A 29 19.93 -3.30 17.50
C TRP A 29 19.32 -4.70 17.56
N ARG A 30 19.45 -5.47 16.47
CA ARG A 30 18.88 -6.84 16.32
C ARG A 30 19.21 -7.76 17.48
N GLU A 31 20.44 -7.69 17.97
CA GLU A 31 20.92 -8.53 19.06
C GLU A 31 20.77 -7.88 20.44
N SER A 32 20.01 -6.79 20.61
CA SER A 32 19.77 -6.27 21.95
C SER A 32 18.85 -7.18 22.78
N PRO A 33 18.95 -7.19 24.12
CA PRO A 33 18.04 -7.97 24.98
C PRO A 33 16.57 -7.67 24.71
N LEU A 34 16.24 -6.44 24.30
CA LEU A 34 14.89 -6.05 23.90
C LEU A 34 14.33 -6.97 22.80
N TYR A 35 15.10 -7.23 21.73
CA TYR A 35 14.64 -8.05 20.59
C TYR A 35 14.87 -9.55 20.79
N ARG A 36 15.72 -9.94 21.74
CA ARG A 36 15.90 -11.34 22.13
C ARG A 36 14.81 -11.83 23.06
N ASP A 37 14.40 -11.01 24.03
CA ASP A 37 13.60 -11.46 25.17
C ASP A 37 12.16 -10.91 25.18
N ILE A 38 11.93 -9.71 24.61
CA ILE A 38 10.64 -8.99 24.71
C ILE A 38 9.96 -8.87 23.34
N LEU A 39 10.60 -8.16 22.40
CA LEU A 39 10.15 -7.98 21.02
C LEU A 39 10.75 -9.07 20.13
N THR A 40 10.49 -10.33 20.49
CA THR A 40 10.94 -11.49 19.71
C THR A 40 10.40 -11.43 18.27
N GLU A 41 11.00 -12.21 17.37
CA GLU A 41 10.54 -12.27 15.99
C GLU A 41 9.06 -12.65 15.89
N GLU A 42 8.62 -13.61 16.70
CA GLU A 42 7.22 -14.02 16.78
C GLU A 42 6.32 -12.85 17.21
N VAL A 43 6.68 -12.13 18.28
CA VAL A 43 5.91 -10.98 18.78
C VAL A 43 5.79 -9.89 17.71
N LEU A 44 6.89 -9.58 17.02
CA LEU A 44 6.91 -8.58 15.96
C LEU A 44 6.05 -9.00 14.77
N VAL A 45 6.19 -10.24 14.31
CA VAL A 45 5.39 -10.76 13.20
C VAL A 45 3.90 -10.75 13.56
N TYR A 46 3.56 -11.08 14.81
CA TYR A 46 2.17 -11.17 15.25
C TYR A 46 1.56 -9.78 15.40
N ALA A 47 2.21 -8.89 16.16
CA ALA A 47 1.76 -7.53 16.35
C ALA A 47 1.71 -6.76 15.02
N GLY A 48 2.76 -6.87 14.20
CA GLY A 48 2.84 -6.25 12.89
C GLY A 48 1.76 -6.77 11.94
N GLY A 49 1.57 -8.09 11.86
CA GLY A 49 0.54 -8.69 11.02
C GLY A 49 -0.88 -8.29 11.41
N ILE A 50 -1.20 -8.26 12.72
CA ILE A 50 -2.50 -7.79 13.21
C ILE A 50 -2.72 -6.31 12.86
N VAL A 51 -1.72 -5.46 13.06
CA VAL A 51 -1.83 -4.03 12.74
C VAL A 51 -2.04 -3.81 11.23
N LYS A 52 -1.28 -4.52 10.38
CA LYS A 52 -1.47 -4.49 8.93
C LYS A 52 -2.89 -4.91 8.54
N LEU A 53 -3.41 -6.00 9.11
CA LEU A 53 -4.77 -6.47 8.86
C LEU A 53 -5.83 -5.43 9.23
N VAL A 54 -5.69 -4.81 10.41
CA VAL A 54 -6.61 -3.75 10.85
C VAL A 54 -6.59 -2.58 9.87
N PHE A 55 -5.40 -2.11 9.47
CA PHE A 55 -5.28 -0.97 8.56
C PHE A 55 -5.79 -1.27 7.14
N LEU A 56 -5.50 -2.46 6.60
CA LEU A 56 -6.04 -2.91 5.32
C LEU A 56 -7.57 -3.01 5.35
N PHE A 57 -8.13 -3.59 6.41
CA PHE A 57 -9.58 -3.69 6.58
C PHE A 57 -10.23 -2.31 6.66
N LEU A 58 -9.68 -1.40 7.46
CA LEU A 58 -10.17 -0.02 7.57
C LEU A 58 -10.08 0.72 6.23
N SER A 59 -8.97 0.55 5.51
CA SER A 59 -8.75 1.11 4.17
C SER A 59 -9.88 0.71 3.23
N GLY A 60 -10.11 -0.60 3.08
CA GLY A 60 -11.15 -1.14 2.22
C GLY A 60 -12.57 -0.75 2.65
N LEU A 61 -12.85 -0.87 3.95
CA LEU A 61 -14.17 -0.60 4.53
C LEU A 61 -14.59 0.86 4.36
N PHE A 62 -13.72 1.82 4.66
CA PHE A 62 -14.05 3.24 4.56
C PHE A 62 -14.08 3.73 3.11
N ALA A 63 -13.30 3.14 2.20
CA ALA A 63 -13.43 3.37 0.77
C ALA A 63 -14.81 2.91 0.26
N LEU A 64 -15.24 1.69 0.59
CA LEU A 64 -16.57 1.19 0.23
C LEU A 64 -17.70 2.01 0.85
N ARG A 65 -17.56 2.42 2.12
CA ARG A 65 -18.54 3.32 2.76
C ARG A 65 -18.63 4.66 2.06
N SER A 66 -17.50 5.22 1.62
CA SER A 66 -17.48 6.45 0.82
C SER A 66 -18.18 6.25 -0.52
N ALA A 67 -17.93 5.14 -1.22
CA ALA A 67 -18.64 4.80 -2.46
C ALA A 67 -20.17 4.71 -2.26
N ARG A 68 -20.63 4.06 -1.18
CA ARG A 68 -22.06 3.91 -0.88
C ARG A 68 -22.76 5.22 -0.52
N ARG A 69 -22.03 6.21 0.01
CA ARG A 69 -22.56 7.55 0.31
C ARG A 69 -22.71 8.42 -0.93
N LEU A 70 -21.98 8.12 -2.00
CA LEU A 70 -22.07 8.84 -3.26
C LEU A 70 -23.28 8.34 -4.07
N GLY A 71 -24.03 9.28 -4.67
CA GLY A 71 -25.18 8.98 -5.53
C GLY A 71 -24.80 8.11 -6.74
N GLN A 72 -25.77 7.40 -7.32
CA GLN A 72 -25.51 6.43 -8.41
C GLN A 72 -24.89 7.07 -9.66
N GLY A 73 -25.14 8.36 -9.93
CA GLY A 73 -24.54 9.11 -11.03
C GLY A 73 -23.23 9.83 -10.69
N ASN A 74 -22.73 9.73 -9.45
CA ASN A 74 -21.52 10.46 -9.07
C ASN A 74 -20.27 9.76 -9.65
N PRO A 75 -19.46 10.43 -10.48
CA PRO A 75 -18.31 9.81 -11.15
C PRO A 75 -17.22 9.33 -10.17
N ALA A 76 -17.19 9.82 -8.93
CA ALA A 76 -16.27 9.35 -7.91
C ALA A 76 -16.72 8.04 -7.23
N ARG A 77 -17.97 7.60 -7.40
CA ARG A 77 -18.50 6.42 -6.71
C ARG A 77 -17.77 5.13 -7.07
N ARG A 78 -17.64 4.86 -8.37
CA ARG A 78 -17.02 3.66 -8.90
C ARG A 78 -15.53 3.55 -8.53
N PRO A 79 -14.69 4.60 -8.65
CA PRO A 79 -13.31 4.50 -8.22
C PRO A 79 -13.17 4.24 -6.72
N TRP A 80 -14.01 4.82 -5.85
CA TRP A 80 -14.01 4.47 -4.42
C TRP A 80 -14.40 3.01 -4.16
N ALA A 81 -15.32 2.44 -4.95
CA ALA A 81 -15.70 1.04 -4.84
C ALA A 81 -14.55 0.11 -5.26
N LEU A 82 -13.88 0.42 -6.37
CA LEU A 82 -12.70 -0.30 -6.85
C LEU A 82 -11.54 -0.21 -5.85
N LEU A 83 -11.28 0.97 -5.30
CA LEU A 83 -10.25 1.16 -4.26
C LEU A 83 -10.55 0.31 -3.03
N GLY A 84 -11.82 0.30 -2.60
CA GLY A 84 -12.27 -0.52 -1.49
C GLY A 84 -12.11 -2.02 -1.75
N GLY A 85 -12.47 -2.48 -2.96
CA GLY A 85 -12.25 -3.85 -3.39
C GLY A 85 -10.78 -4.24 -3.39
N GLY A 86 -9.91 -3.38 -3.92
CA GLY A 86 -8.46 -3.62 -3.97
C GLY A 86 -7.85 -3.81 -2.58
N PHE A 87 -8.14 -2.91 -1.63
CA PHE A 87 -7.62 -3.05 -0.26
C PHE A 87 -8.24 -4.22 0.52
N LEU A 88 -9.49 -4.61 0.24
CA LEU A 88 -10.05 -5.83 0.80
C LEU A 88 -9.41 -7.09 0.19
N SER A 89 -9.03 -7.09 -1.08
CA SER A 89 -8.23 -8.17 -1.66
C SER A 89 -6.86 -8.27 -0.96
N PHE A 90 -6.16 -7.16 -0.76
CA PHE A 90 -4.93 -7.16 0.05
C PHE A 90 -5.14 -7.65 1.48
N PHE A 91 -6.25 -7.26 2.13
CA PHE A 91 -6.61 -7.79 3.45
C PHE A 91 -6.74 -9.32 3.43
N LEU A 92 -7.41 -9.90 2.43
CA LEU A 92 -7.57 -11.34 2.31
C LEU A 92 -6.22 -12.04 2.08
N GLY A 93 -5.36 -11.48 1.21
CA GLY A 93 -4.01 -11.99 1.00
C GLY A 93 -3.21 -11.98 2.30
N GLN A 94 -3.18 -10.84 2.99
CA GLN A 94 -2.48 -10.69 4.28
C GLN A 94 -3.05 -11.61 5.36
N ALA A 95 -4.35 -11.90 5.35
CA ALA A 95 -5.00 -12.79 6.30
C ALA A 95 -4.58 -14.24 6.08
N ILE A 96 -4.39 -14.67 4.83
CA ILE A 96 -3.87 -16.00 4.50
C ILE A 96 -2.43 -16.16 4.98
N LEU A 97 -1.57 -15.17 4.72
CA LEU A 97 -0.20 -15.16 5.24
C LEU A 97 -0.19 -15.22 6.77
N GLY A 98 -1.03 -14.40 7.41
CA GLY A 98 -1.20 -14.38 8.86
C GLY A 98 -1.71 -15.71 9.41
N PHE A 99 -2.61 -16.40 8.70
CA PHE A 99 -3.14 -17.70 9.12
C PHE A 99 -2.05 -18.76 9.20
N HIS A 100 -1.17 -18.85 8.19
CA HIS A 100 -0.03 -19.78 8.23
C HIS A 100 0.87 -19.52 9.45
N VAL A 101 1.27 -18.25 9.65
CA VAL A 101 2.27 -17.93 10.67
C VAL A 101 1.68 -17.88 12.09
N MET A 102 0.47 -17.37 12.26
CA MET A 102 -0.15 -17.15 13.57
C MET A 102 -0.97 -18.35 14.06
N VAL A 103 -1.62 -19.08 13.14
CA VAL A 103 -2.50 -20.20 13.48
C VAL A 103 -1.81 -21.53 13.25
N LEU A 104 -1.28 -21.77 12.05
CA LEU A 104 -0.60 -23.03 11.74
C LEU A 104 0.81 -23.12 12.34
N ARG A 105 1.39 -21.99 12.78
CA ARG A 105 2.75 -21.90 13.33
C ARG A 105 3.83 -22.36 12.34
N GLU A 106 3.58 -22.13 11.05
CA GLU A 106 4.48 -22.49 9.96
C GLU A 106 4.85 -21.25 9.14
N PRO A 107 6.04 -21.23 8.50
CA PRO A 107 6.37 -20.19 7.52
C PRO A 107 5.30 -20.14 6.42
N SER A 108 4.88 -18.95 6.02
CA SER A 108 3.98 -18.83 4.86
C SER A 108 4.69 -19.35 3.62
N PRO A 109 4.11 -20.30 2.87
CA PRO A 109 4.69 -20.74 1.62
C PRO A 109 4.73 -19.56 0.63
N PHE A 110 5.68 -19.58 -0.29
CA PHE A 110 5.70 -18.66 -1.43
C PHE A 110 6.01 -19.46 -2.70
N PRO A 111 5.16 -19.40 -3.73
CA PRO A 111 3.83 -18.78 -3.79
C PRO A 111 2.78 -19.39 -2.83
N SER A 112 1.71 -18.65 -2.54
CA SER A 112 0.59 -19.02 -1.67
C SER A 112 -0.78 -18.66 -2.27
N TRP A 113 -1.86 -19.10 -1.62
CA TRP A 113 -3.21 -18.60 -1.94
C TRP A 113 -3.37 -17.10 -1.68
N GLY A 114 -2.53 -16.51 -0.83
CA GLY A 114 -2.52 -15.06 -0.60
C GLY A 114 -2.13 -14.28 -1.86
N ASP A 115 -1.22 -14.83 -2.67
CA ASP A 115 -0.74 -14.21 -3.91
C ASP A 115 -1.84 -14.02 -4.96
N VAL A 116 -2.83 -14.92 -4.98
CA VAL A 116 -4.01 -14.76 -5.85
C VAL A 116 -4.75 -13.46 -5.52
N PHE A 117 -4.93 -13.17 -4.23
CA PHE A 117 -5.61 -11.96 -3.79
C PHE A 117 -4.73 -10.72 -3.94
N PHE A 118 -3.42 -10.82 -3.71
CA PHE A 118 -2.50 -9.72 -3.93
C PHE A 118 -2.46 -9.32 -5.41
N VAL A 119 -2.30 -10.26 -6.33
CA VAL A 119 -2.33 -10.00 -7.78
C VAL A 119 -3.69 -9.45 -8.22
N ALA A 120 -4.80 -9.98 -7.70
CA ALA A 120 -6.14 -9.49 -8.01
C ALA A 120 -6.42 -8.07 -7.51
N ALA A 121 -5.70 -7.58 -6.49
CA ALA A 121 -5.85 -6.22 -5.99
C ALA A 121 -5.35 -5.18 -7.00
N TYR A 122 -4.26 -5.45 -7.72
CA TYR A 122 -3.65 -4.50 -8.65
C TYR A 122 -4.59 -3.97 -9.75
N PRO A 123 -5.33 -4.79 -10.51
CA PRO A 123 -6.26 -4.27 -11.51
C PRO A 123 -7.38 -3.43 -10.88
N LEU A 124 -7.80 -3.73 -9.65
CA LEU A 124 -8.79 -2.93 -8.93
C LEU A 124 -8.21 -1.57 -8.51
N LEU A 125 -6.99 -1.55 -7.96
CA LEU A 125 -6.32 -0.33 -7.52
C LEU A 125 -5.95 0.56 -8.71
N ILE A 126 -5.34 0.00 -9.76
CA ILE A 126 -5.02 0.73 -11.00
C ILE A 126 -6.31 1.28 -11.62
N GLY A 127 -7.35 0.45 -11.72
CA GLY A 127 -8.67 0.86 -12.22
C GLY A 127 -9.26 2.01 -11.41
N ALA A 128 -9.17 1.95 -10.08
CA ALA A 128 -9.63 3.02 -9.19
C ALA A 128 -8.91 4.35 -9.47
N LEU A 129 -7.57 4.34 -9.51
CA LEU A 129 -6.79 5.56 -9.72
C LEU A 129 -7.03 6.16 -11.11
N VAL A 130 -7.10 5.33 -12.16
CA VAL A 130 -7.43 5.77 -13.52
C VAL A 130 -8.83 6.38 -13.58
N GLU A 131 -9.81 5.78 -12.90
CA GLU A 131 -11.16 6.33 -12.84
C GLU A 131 -11.26 7.62 -12.02
N PHE A 132 -10.47 7.80 -10.96
CA PHE A 132 -10.34 9.09 -10.26
C PHE A 132 -9.79 10.17 -11.19
N ILE A 133 -8.75 9.87 -11.97
CA ILE A 133 -8.20 10.81 -12.96
C ILE A 133 -9.27 11.21 -13.97
N ARG A 134 -10.05 10.24 -14.48
CA ARG A 134 -11.17 10.51 -15.41
C ARG A 134 -12.25 11.37 -14.77
N ALA A 135 -12.61 11.09 -13.51
CA ALA A 135 -13.60 11.86 -12.77
C ALA A 135 -13.15 13.31 -12.57
N TYR A 136 -11.87 13.54 -12.23
CA TYR A 136 -11.33 14.89 -12.09
C TYR A 136 -11.25 15.65 -13.41
N ARG A 137 -10.87 14.97 -14.49
CA ARG A 137 -10.89 15.56 -15.84
C ARG A 137 -12.29 16.00 -16.25
N ALA A 138 -13.31 15.20 -15.95
CA ALA A 138 -14.70 15.49 -16.32
C ALA A 138 -15.26 16.75 -15.63
N VAL A 139 -14.76 17.11 -14.44
CA VAL A 139 -15.16 18.32 -13.71
C VAL A 139 -14.26 19.53 -14.04
N GLY A 140 -13.45 19.45 -15.09
CA GLY A 140 -12.65 20.58 -15.58
C GLY A 140 -11.36 20.86 -14.82
N LEU A 141 -10.92 19.95 -13.93
CA LEU A 141 -9.60 20.09 -13.32
C LEU A 141 -8.52 19.82 -14.37
N GLU A 142 -7.56 20.74 -14.48
CA GLU A 142 -6.45 20.63 -15.40
C GLU A 142 -5.56 19.43 -15.04
N VAL A 143 -5.70 18.35 -15.80
CA VAL A 143 -4.88 17.13 -15.63
C VAL A 143 -3.47 17.32 -16.24
N GLY A 144 -3.26 18.41 -16.98
CA GLY A 144 -2.01 18.75 -17.67
C GLY A 144 -2.07 18.49 -19.17
N THR A 145 -1.08 19.02 -19.89
CA THR A 145 -0.92 18.86 -21.34
C THR A 145 -0.37 17.49 -21.72
N VAL A 146 -0.54 17.07 -22.97
CA VAL A 146 0.01 15.79 -23.49
C VAL A 146 1.52 15.70 -23.30
N ALA A 147 2.24 16.81 -23.50
CA ALA A 147 3.69 16.89 -23.31
C ALA A 147 4.11 16.66 -21.86
N GLU A 148 3.28 17.06 -20.90
CA GLU A 148 3.54 16.81 -19.48
C GLU A 148 3.29 15.37 -19.08
N HIS A 149 2.23 14.76 -19.60
CA HIS A 149 1.98 13.33 -19.45
C HIS A 149 3.10 12.50 -20.06
N ALA A 150 3.60 12.88 -21.24
CA ALA A 150 4.72 12.22 -21.89
C ALA A 150 6.02 12.35 -21.08
N ARG A 151 6.29 13.51 -20.46
CA ARG A 151 7.46 13.69 -19.58
C ARG A 151 7.36 12.87 -18.30
N LEU A 152 6.19 12.83 -17.66
CA LEU A 152 5.94 11.99 -16.50
C LEU A 152 6.07 10.51 -16.84
N ALA A 153 5.49 10.08 -17.96
CA ALA A 153 5.61 8.71 -18.46
C ALA A 153 7.07 8.36 -18.77
N LEU A 154 7.83 9.26 -19.40
CA LEU A 154 9.25 9.04 -19.70
C LEU A 154 10.11 8.97 -18.44
N ALA A 155 9.87 9.86 -17.47
CA ALA A 155 10.58 9.85 -16.19
C ALA A 155 10.25 8.59 -15.38
N ALA A 156 8.97 8.19 -15.36
CA ALA A 156 8.56 6.91 -14.80
C ALA A 156 9.29 5.78 -15.53
N VAL A 157 9.14 5.63 -16.85
CA VAL A 157 9.82 4.59 -17.65
C VAL A 157 11.33 4.53 -17.41
N ALA A 158 12.01 5.67 -17.23
CA ALA A 158 13.44 5.70 -16.93
C ALA A 158 13.75 5.13 -15.53
N ILE A 159 13.06 5.58 -14.49
CA ILE A 159 13.21 5.07 -13.12
C ILE A 159 12.84 3.57 -13.07
N LEU A 160 11.72 3.24 -13.72
CA LEU A 160 11.21 1.89 -13.88
C LEU A 160 12.23 0.99 -14.57
N GLY A 161 12.85 1.44 -15.66
CA GLY A 161 13.88 0.69 -16.37
C GLY A 161 15.11 0.40 -15.51
N VAL A 162 15.54 1.35 -14.69
CA VAL A 162 16.69 1.18 -13.77
C VAL A 162 16.37 0.17 -12.67
N VAL A 163 15.24 0.32 -11.99
CA VAL A 163 14.85 -0.59 -10.89
C VAL A 163 14.51 -1.98 -11.43
N ALA A 164 13.80 -2.05 -12.57
CA ALA A 164 13.54 -3.30 -13.27
C ALA A 164 14.83 -4.00 -13.69
N PHE A 165 15.83 -3.29 -14.22
CA PHE A 165 17.11 -3.90 -14.56
C PHE A 165 17.85 -4.45 -13.33
N MET A 166 17.84 -3.72 -12.22
CA MET A 166 18.48 -4.14 -10.96
C MET A 166 17.78 -5.35 -10.31
N LEU A 167 16.46 -5.48 -10.43
CA LEU A 167 15.67 -6.57 -9.83
C LEU A 167 15.48 -7.76 -10.76
N LEU A 168 15.08 -7.54 -12.02
CA LEU A 168 14.75 -8.63 -12.96
C LEU A 168 15.97 -9.47 -13.29
N ARG A 169 17.16 -8.89 -13.42
CA ARG A 169 18.36 -9.66 -13.74
C ARG A 169 18.66 -10.74 -12.68
N PRO A 170 18.75 -10.44 -11.38
CA PRO A 170 18.97 -11.48 -10.37
C PRO A 170 17.76 -12.41 -10.20
N ILE A 171 16.52 -11.93 -10.35
CA ILE A 171 15.32 -12.79 -10.31
C ILE A 171 15.33 -13.82 -11.45
N LEU A 172 15.70 -13.40 -12.66
CA LEU A 172 15.78 -14.28 -13.83
C LEU A 172 16.99 -15.22 -13.80
N ALA A 173 18.04 -14.85 -13.07
CA ALA A 173 19.20 -15.70 -12.84
C ALA A 173 19.02 -16.67 -11.65
N SER A 174 17.98 -16.46 -10.83
CA SER A 174 17.70 -17.29 -9.65
C SER A 174 17.35 -18.74 -10.05
N PRO A 175 17.83 -19.75 -9.29
CA PRO A 175 17.46 -21.14 -9.48
C PRO A 175 16.03 -21.48 -8.97
N ALA A 176 15.26 -20.47 -8.53
CA ALA A 176 13.90 -20.66 -8.02
C ALA A 176 12.94 -21.27 -9.06
N PRO A 177 11.87 -21.97 -8.61
CA PRO A 177 10.81 -22.48 -9.48
C PRO A 177 10.19 -21.41 -10.39
N ALA A 178 9.68 -21.83 -11.55
CA ALA A 178 9.18 -20.92 -12.58
C ALA A 178 8.06 -19.98 -12.07
N LEU A 179 7.12 -20.50 -11.27
CA LEU A 179 6.02 -19.70 -10.72
C LEU A 179 6.51 -18.66 -9.70
N GLU A 180 7.49 -19.03 -8.86
CA GLU A 180 8.10 -18.13 -7.89
C GLU A 180 8.82 -16.97 -8.61
N ARG A 181 9.61 -17.30 -9.65
CA ARG A 181 10.27 -16.29 -10.50
C ARG A 181 9.28 -15.38 -11.20
N TYR A 182 8.17 -15.94 -11.70
CA TYR A 182 7.12 -15.17 -12.35
C TYR A 182 6.50 -14.16 -11.37
N LEU A 183 6.12 -14.58 -10.17
CA LEU A 183 5.53 -13.67 -9.18
C LEU A 183 6.53 -12.62 -8.67
N ASN A 184 7.78 -13.02 -8.40
CA ASN A 184 8.83 -12.09 -8.02
C ASN A 184 9.08 -11.00 -9.08
N ALA A 185 8.89 -11.32 -10.37
CA ALA A 185 8.93 -10.33 -11.45
C ALA A 185 7.62 -9.54 -11.59
N ALA A 186 6.47 -10.20 -11.36
CA ALA A 186 5.14 -9.61 -11.51
C ALA A 186 4.89 -8.51 -10.48
N TYR A 187 5.25 -8.69 -9.21
CA TYR A 187 4.99 -7.71 -8.15
C TYR A 187 5.61 -6.34 -8.45
N PRO A 188 6.94 -6.21 -8.65
CA PRO A 188 7.52 -4.92 -9.05
C PRO A 188 6.91 -4.37 -10.34
N THR A 189 6.61 -5.22 -11.32
CA THR A 189 6.00 -4.78 -12.59
C THR A 189 4.61 -4.18 -12.38
N LEU A 190 3.81 -4.77 -11.49
CA LEU A 190 2.47 -4.29 -11.15
C LEU A 190 2.53 -3.02 -10.29
N ASP A 191 3.48 -2.93 -9.35
CA ASP A 191 3.77 -1.70 -8.60
C ASP A 191 4.13 -0.54 -9.53
N PHE A 192 4.94 -0.83 -10.54
CA PHE A 192 5.31 0.13 -11.56
C PHE A 192 4.13 0.62 -12.38
N ALA A 193 3.24 -0.30 -12.78
CA ALA A 193 1.99 0.07 -13.43
C ALA A 193 1.08 0.91 -12.51
N LEU A 194 1.10 0.65 -11.20
CA LEU A 194 0.36 1.40 -10.19
C LEU A 194 0.95 2.79 -9.92
N LEU A 195 2.28 2.96 -9.97
CA LEU A 195 2.97 4.25 -9.77
C LEU A 195 2.60 5.29 -10.83
N VAL A 196 2.34 4.89 -12.07
CA VAL A 196 1.99 5.82 -13.15
C VAL A 196 0.76 6.68 -12.82
N PRO A 197 -0.43 6.10 -12.52
CA PRO A 197 -1.59 6.90 -12.13
C PRO A 197 -1.41 7.59 -10.77
N ILE A 198 -0.60 7.04 -9.85
CA ILE A 198 -0.25 7.73 -8.58
C ILE A 198 0.45 9.06 -8.88
N MET A 199 1.47 9.07 -9.76
CA MET A 199 2.20 10.29 -10.11
C MET A 199 1.29 11.34 -10.76
N VAL A 200 0.37 10.91 -11.63
CA VAL A 200 -0.62 11.81 -12.23
C VAL A 200 -1.55 12.40 -11.15
N LEU A 201 -2.03 11.58 -10.22
CA LEU A 201 -2.88 12.06 -9.12
C LEU A 201 -2.13 12.97 -8.15
N ILE A 202 -0.86 12.72 -7.82
CA ILE A 202 -0.03 13.64 -7.02
C ILE A 202 0.00 15.01 -7.68
N ARG A 203 0.20 15.07 -9.01
CA ARG A 203 0.19 16.31 -9.76
C ARG A 203 -1.17 17.00 -9.71
N ILE A 204 -2.27 16.30 -10.00
CA ILE A 204 -3.63 16.90 -9.96
C ILE A 204 -3.92 17.44 -8.56
N THR A 205 -3.67 16.63 -7.54
CA THR A 205 -4.06 16.91 -6.15
C THR A 205 -3.15 17.92 -5.46
N SER A 206 -1.90 18.10 -5.91
CA SER A 206 -1.02 19.18 -5.44
C SER A 206 -1.53 20.59 -5.76
N ARG A 207 -2.47 20.71 -6.72
CA ARG A 207 -3.17 21.96 -7.02
C ARG A 207 -4.32 22.26 -6.05
N PHE A 208 -4.74 21.29 -5.23
CA PHE A 208 -5.74 21.53 -4.20
C PHE A 208 -5.11 22.41 -3.12
N GLN A 209 -5.46 23.69 -3.12
CA GLN A 209 -5.04 24.62 -2.08
C GLN A 209 -5.58 24.11 -0.73
N GLY A 210 -4.71 24.10 0.29
CA GLY A 210 -4.88 23.38 1.55
C GLY A 210 -6.31 23.17 2.04
N GLY A 211 -6.61 21.96 2.51
CA GLY A 211 -7.96 21.62 2.95
C GLY A 211 -8.12 20.12 3.18
N ARG A 212 -9.31 19.72 3.59
CA ARG A 212 -9.60 18.30 3.92
C ARG A 212 -9.46 17.37 2.71
N VAL A 213 -9.81 17.81 1.50
CA VAL A 213 -9.64 17.02 0.27
C VAL A 213 -8.16 16.84 -0.08
N ALA A 214 -7.36 17.90 0.05
CA ALA A 214 -5.91 17.82 -0.14
C ALA A 214 -5.27 16.84 0.86
N PHE A 215 -5.72 16.87 2.12
CA PHE A 215 -5.28 15.92 3.15
C PHE A 215 -5.61 14.47 2.80
N VAL A 216 -6.83 14.18 2.34
CA VAL A 216 -7.23 12.82 1.89
C VAL A 216 -6.26 12.30 0.84
N TRP A 217 -5.99 13.09 -0.19
CA TRP A 217 -5.12 12.68 -1.28
C TRP A 217 -3.65 12.58 -0.88
N ALA A 218 -3.16 13.50 -0.05
CA ALA A 218 -1.82 13.40 0.49
C ALA A 218 -1.63 12.07 1.23
N MET A 219 -2.57 11.71 2.12
CA MET A 219 -2.52 10.44 2.85
C MET A 219 -2.59 9.22 1.92
N LEU A 220 -3.55 9.18 0.99
CA LEU A 220 -3.68 8.06 0.06
C LEU A 220 -2.43 7.86 -0.80
N LEU A 221 -1.92 8.94 -1.40
CA LEU A 221 -0.82 8.86 -2.35
C LEU A 221 0.50 8.59 -1.65
N THR A 222 0.75 9.18 -0.47
CA THR A 222 1.90 8.82 0.37
C THR A 222 1.85 7.34 0.75
N GLY A 223 0.68 6.84 1.15
CA GLY A 223 0.55 5.42 1.49
C GLY A 223 0.77 4.48 0.30
N CYS A 224 0.26 4.82 -0.88
CA CYS A 224 0.53 4.03 -2.09
C CYS A 224 2.01 4.08 -2.51
N VAL A 225 2.71 5.20 -2.33
CA VAL A 225 4.16 5.29 -2.58
C VAL A 225 4.93 4.40 -1.58
N CYS A 226 4.55 4.43 -0.30
CA CYS A 226 5.13 3.55 0.72
C CYS A 226 4.88 2.06 0.40
N LEU A 227 3.71 1.73 -0.15
CA LEU A 227 3.37 0.37 -0.56
C LEU A 227 4.35 -0.12 -1.64
N CYS A 228 4.44 0.61 -2.76
CA CYS A 228 5.33 0.23 -3.85
C CYS A 228 6.81 0.20 -3.41
N ALA A 229 7.22 1.12 -2.51
CA ALA A 229 8.56 1.09 -1.94
C ALA A 229 8.78 -0.15 -1.06
N GLY A 230 7.76 -0.57 -0.29
CA GLY A 230 7.77 -1.78 0.52
C GLY A 230 7.92 -3.04 -0.33
N ASP A 231 7.15 -3.16 -1.41
CA ASP A 231 7.22 -4.29 -2.34
C ASP A 231 8.58 -4.37 -3.06
N ILE A 232 9.12 -3.24 -3.53
CA ILE A 232 10.46 -3.17 -4.13
C ILE A 232 11.53 -3.57 -3.12
N ALA A 233 11.44 -3.08 -1.87
CA ALA A 233 12.39 -3.42 -0.81
C ALA A 233 12.32 -4.91 -0.46
N PHE A 234 11.11 -5.45 -0.31
CA PHE A 234 10.88 -6.86 -0.01
C PHE A 234 11.42 -7.77 -1.12
N ALA A 235 11.10 -7.48 -2.38
CA ALA A 235 11.62 -8.23 -3.53
C ALA A 235 13.16 -8.18 -3.60
N TYR A 236 13.75 -7.02 -3.35
CA TYR A 236 15.21 -6.87 -3.30
C TYR A 236 15.85 -7.67 -2.17
N PHE A 237 15.32 -7.58 -0.94
CA PHE A 237 15.88 -8.28 0.22
C PHE A 237 15.75 -9.79 0.09
N SER A 238 14.60 -10.28 -0.39
CA SER A 238 14.37 -11.69 -0.67
C SER A 238 15.37 -12.22 -1.72
N THR A 239 15.49 -11.52 -2.86
CA THR A 239 16.37 -11.95 -3.95
C THR A 239 17.86 -11.92 -3.56
N MET A 240 18.28 -10.95 -2.76
CA MET A 240 19.67 -10.78 -2.34
C MET A 240 20.03 -11.55 -1.05
N GLY A 241 19.09 -12.31 -0.48
CA GLY A 241 19.28 -13.03 0.79
C GLY A 241 19.52 -12.10 1.99
N LYS A 242 19.04 -10.86 1.94
CA LYS A 242 19.25 -9.83 2.97
C LYS A 242 18.10 -9.77 3.98
N GLN A 243 17.70 -10.94 4.51
CA GLN A 243 16.58 -11.08 5.47
C GLN A 243 16.71 -10.19 6.71
N GLY A 244 17.93 -9.81 7.09
CA GLY A 244 18.16 -8.85 8.16
C GLY A 244 17.52 -7.46 7.94
N LEU A 245 17.17 -7.11 6.70
CA LEU A 245 16.52 -5.84 6.36
C LEU A 245 14.99 -5.94 6.27
N ASP A 246 14.40 -7.11 6.49
CA ASP A 246 12.94 -7.33 6.48
C ASP A 246 12.17 -6.34 7.38
N PRO A 247 12.67 -5.94 8.57
CA PRO A 247 11.99 -4.93 9.38
C PRO A 247 11.78 -3.58 8.66
N LEU A 248 12.61 -3.24 7.66
CA LEU A 248 12.42 -2.03 6.87
C LEU A 248 11.22 -2.17 5.93
N ALA A 249 11.05 -3.34 5.30
CA ALA A 249 9.87 -3.63 4.50
C ALA A 249 8.60 -3.62 5.38
N ASP A 250 8.66 -4.19 6.57
CA ASP A 250 7.56 -4.14 7.54
C ASP A 250 7.15 -2.71 7.91
N VAL A 251 8.12 -1.82 8.18
CA VAL A 251 7.87 -0.40 8.45
C VAL A 251 7.17 0.25 7.26
N LEU A 252 7.65 0.01 6.03
CA LEU A 252 7.06 0.57 4.82
C LEU A 252 5.61 0.11 4.63
N PHE A 253 5.32 -1.18 4.82
CA PHE A 253 3.94 -1.70 4.73
C PHE A 253 3.03 -1.15 5.83
N VAL A 254 3.51 -1.05 7.08
CA VAL A 254 2.72 -0.47 8.17
C VAL A 254 2.38 0.99 7.88
N LEU A 255 3.36 1.78 7.43
CA LEU A 255 3.15 3.18 7.05
C LEU A 255 2.20 3.30 5.86
N ALA A 256 2.36 2.44 4.84
CA ALA A 256 1.49 2.41 3.68
C ALA A 256 0.03 2.25 4.09
N TYR A 257 -0.28 1.18 4.82
CA TYR A 257 -1.64 0.86 5.21
C TYR A 257 -2.20 1.87 6.22
N LEU A 258 -1.36 2.41 7.11
CA LEU A 258 -1.74 3.50 8.01
C LEU A 258 -2.22 4.72 7.23
N PHE A 259 -1.40 5.23 6.31
CA PHE A 259 -1.72 6.43 5.56
C PHE A 259 -2.93 6.22 4.65
N ILE A 260 -3.05 5.06 4.00
CA ILE A 260 -4.24 4.73 3.21
C ILE A 260 -5.49 4.70 4.10
N ALA A 261 -5.45 4.03 5.25
CA ALA A 261 -6.58 3.97 6.18
C ALA A 261 -7.00 5.38 6.65
N ARG A 262 -6.02 6.24 6.98
CA ARG A 262 -6.27 7.64 7.33
C ARG A 262 -6.92 8.41 6.18
N GLY A 263 -6.45 8.22 4.95
CA GLY A 263 -7.02 8.86 3.76
C GLY A 263 -8.47 8.45 3.50
N THR A 264 -8.77 7.15 3.50
CA THR A 264 -10.15 6.67 3.24
C THR A 264 -11.11 7.05 4.36
N MET A 265 -10.65 7.07 5.61
CA MET A 265 -11.44 7.54 6.75
C MET A 265 -11.76 9.03 6.67
N ALA A 266 -10.74 9.86 6.37
CA ALA A 266 -10.93 11.30 6.21
C ALA A 266 -11.89 11.62 5.06
N GLN A 267 -11.87 10.85 3.97
CA GLN A 267 -12.87 10.96 2.90
C GLN A 267 -14.28 10.66 3.41
N HIS A 268 -14.44 9.61 4.20
CA HIS A 268 -15.76 9.26 4.71
C HIS A 268 -16.30 10.34 5.66
N GLU A 269 -15.43 10.93 6.49
CA GLU A 269 -15.79 12.06 7.35
C GLU A 269 -16.22 13.28 6.54
N LEU A 270 -15.56 13.56 5.42
CA LEU A 270 -15.94 14.63 4.50
C LEU A 270 -17.36 14.45 3.93
N LEU A 271 -17.79 13.21 3.70
CA LEU A 271 -19.12 12.91 3.16
C LEU A 271 -20.21 12.84 4.25
N THR A 272 -19.83 12.96 5.53
CA THR A 272 -20.75 12.81 6.66
C THR A 272 -20.78 14.03 7.59
N SER A 273 -19.92 15.03 7.36
CA SER A 273 -19.97 16.35 7.98
C SER A 273 -20.90 17.28 7.23
#